data_AF-A0A1W6BYG0-F1
#
_entry.id   AF-A0A1W6BYG0-F1
#
_cell.length_a   1.000
_cell.length_b   1.000
_cell.length_c   1.000
_cell.angle_alpha   90.00
_cell.angle_beta   90.00
_cell.angle_gamma   90.00
#
_symmetry.space_group_name_H-M   'P 1'
#
loop_
_entity.id
_entity.type
_entity.pdbx_description
1 polymer ?
#
loop_
_entity_poly.entity_id
_entity_poly.type
_entity_poly.pdbx_seq_one_letter_code
_entity_poly.pdbx_strand_id
1 'polypeptide(L)'
;MTKEEFKHLRAEAGFKSDAELARALNISVLNINNWNMGYYPYPKYLRNILTLFKLKNHFDKEEYDNFLLNFIPKRRIKKHIKKEDRDFVKNAKIILKDKNLEELEKENQKLKQEIEVLENLLI
;
A
#
# COMPACT_ATOMS: atom_id res chain seq x y z
N MET A 1 16.66 -9.56 11.38
CA MET A 1 15.64 -9.70 12.43
C MET A 1 16.07 -10.82 13.34
N THR A 2 16.15 -10.58 14.64
CA THR A 2 16.46 -11.62 15.64
C THR A 2 15.19 -12.34 16.07
N LYS A 3 15.32 -13.46 16.79
CA LYS A 3 14.16 -14.21 17.33
C LYS A 3 13.35 -13.38 18.32
N GLU A 4 14.02 -12.66 19.20
CA GLU A 4 13.37 -11.79 20.18
C GLU A 4 12.67 -10.61 19.49
N GLU A 5 13.30 -10.03 18.47
CA GLU A 5 12.67 -8.99 17.67
C GLU A 5 11.43 -9.49 16.92
N PHE A 6 11.47 -10.71 16.36
CA PHE A 6 10.32 -11.31 15.71
C PHE A 6 9.15 -11.55 16.67
N LYS A 7 9.42 -12.06 17.88
CA LYS A 7 8.40 -12.24 18.92
C LYS A 7 7.75 -10.92 19.31
N HIS A 8 8.55 -9.87 19.51
CA HIS A 8 8.06 -8.54 19.87
C HIS A 8 7.17 -7.96 18.77
N LEU A 9 7.67 -7.88 17.54
CA LEU A 9 6.93 -7.34 16.39
C LEU A 9 5.63 -8.11 16.12
N ARG A 10 5.65 -9.43 16.32
CA ARG A 10 4.45 -10.25 16.17
C ARG A 10 3.39 -9.94 17.24
N ALA A 11 3.82 -9.77 18.49
CA ALA A 11 2.92 -9.41 19.57
C ALA A 11 2.32 -8.02 19.34
N GLU A 12 3.13 -7.04 18.94
CA GLU A 12 2.67 -5.69 18.56
C GLU A 12 1.73 -5.71 17.34
N ALA A 13 1.99 -6.61 16.39
CA ALA A 13 1.11 -6.88 15.26
C ALA A 13 -0.19 -7.61 15.63
N GLY A 14 -0.42 -7.91 16.92
CA GLY A 14 -1.64 -8.48 17.45
C GLY A 14 -1.81 -9.98 17.24
N PHE A 15 -0.78 -10.71 16.82
CA PHE A 15 -0.87 -12.16 16.59
C PHE A 15 -0.53 -12.97 17.85
N LYS A 16 -1.51 -13.66 18.41
CA LYS A 16 -1.38 -14.43 19.65
C LYS A 16 -0.76 -15.81 19.39
N SER A 17 -0.99 -16.41 18.22
CA SER A 17 -0.49 -17.76 17.90
C SER A 17 0.24 -17.86 16.55
N ASP A 18 1.12 -18.86 16.41
CA ASP A 18 1.79 -19.17 15.13
C ASP A 18 0.73 -19.46 14.05
N ALA A 19 -0.36 -20.13 14.44
CA ALA A 19 -1.47 -20.44 13.55
C ALA A 19 -2.23 -19.20 13.05
N GLU A 20 -2.34 -18.14 13.85
CA GLU A 20 -2.92 -16.87 13.42
C GLU A 20 -2.03 -16.16 12.41
N LEU A 21 -0.72 -16.07 12.70
CA LEU A 21 0.24 -15.48 11.78
C LEU A 21 0.32 -16.27 10.46
N ALA A 22 0.29 -17.61 10.52
CA ALA A 22 0.30 -18.48 9.35
C ALA A 22 -0.89 -18.22 8.43
N ARG A 23 -2.10 -18.10 9.02
CA ARG A 23 -3.33 -17.77 8.29
C ARG A 23 -3.26 -16.38 7.66
N ALA A 24 -2.77 -15.38 8.41
CA ALA A 24 -2.66 -14.02 7.90
C ALA A 24 -1.66 -13.87 6.75
N LEU A 25 -0.58 -14.68 6.76
CA LEU A 25 0.43 -14.69 5.72
C LEU A 25 0.13 -15.70 4.58
N ASN A 26 -0.93 -16.49 4.71
CA ASN A 26 -1.26 -17.60 3.81
C ASN A 26 -0.08 -18.57 3.59
N ILE A 27 0.55 -19.00 4.69
CA ILE A 27 1.66 -19.96 4.68
C ILE A 27 1.42 -21.11 5.66
N SER A 28 2.21 -22.18 5.54
CA SER A 28 2.20 -23.26 6.53
C SER A 28 2.77 -22.80 7.88
N VAL A 29 2.16 -23.28 8.98
CA VAL A 29 2.67 -23.11 10.35
C VAL A 29 4.10 -23.65 10.47
N LEU A 30 4.45 -24.68 9.68
CA LEU A 30 5.80 -25.23 9.63
C LEU A 30 6.84 -24.17 9.26
N ASN A 31 6.51 -23.24 8.37
CA ASN A 31 7.42 -22.18 7.96
C ASN A 31 7.75 -21.25 9.12
N ILE A 32 6.75 -20.93 9.95
CA ILE A 32 6.92 -20.11 11.15
C ILE A 32 7.76 -20.85 12.19
N ASN A 33 7.48 -22.15 12.39
CA ASN A 33 8.27 -22.98 13.29
C ASN A 33 9.75 -23.02 12.86
N ASN A 34 10.02 -23.17 11.56
CA ASN A 34 11.38 -23.17 11.04
C ASN A 34 12.11 -21.85 11.26
N TRP A 35 11.41 -20.71 11.23
CA TRP A 35 11.97 -19.41 11.60
C TRP A 35 12.26 -19.32 13.11
N ASN A 36 11.34 -19.79 13.94
CA ASN A 36 11.48 -19.81 15.40
C ASN A 36 12.61 -20.72 15.90
N MET A 37 12.83 -21.84 15.22
CA MET A 37 13.91 -22.79 15.50
C MET A 37 15.25 -22.38 14.88
N GLY A 38 15.27 -21.35 14.03
CA GLY A 38 16.48 -20.84 13.39
C GLY A 38 17.00 -21.71 12.24
N TYR A 39 16.22 -22.69 11.76
CA TYR A 39 16.58 -23.50 10.60
C TYR A 39 16.65 -22.68 9.31
N TYR A 40 15.84 -21.62 9.22
CA TYR A 40 15.88 -20.68 8.10
C TYR A 40 15.98 -19.23 8.56
N PRO A 41 16.71 -18.39 7.81
CA PRO A 41 16.71 -16.96 8.06
C PRO A 41 15.32 -16.37 7.82
N TYR A 42 14.97 -15.36 8.60
CA TYR A 42 13.74 -14.61 8.41
C TYR A 42 13.69 -13.95 7.03
N PRO A 43 12.57 -14.04 6.30
CA PRO A 43 12.42 -13.35 5.02
C PRO A 43 12.61 -11.84 5.18
N LYS A 44 13.31 -11.20 4.23
CA LYS A 44 13.61 -9.75 4.27
C LYS A 44 12.36 -8.87 4.35
N TYR A 45 11.24 -9.32 3.78
CA TYR A 45 9.98 -8.60 3.77
C TYR A 45 9.16 -8.77 5.06
N LEU A 46 9.47 -9.77 5.88
CA LEU A 46 8.63 -10.16 7.02
C LEU A 46 8.52 -9.04 8.05
N ARG A 47 9.63 -8.33 8.31
CA ARG A 47 9.64 -7.16 9.20
C ARG A 47 8.62 -6.12 8.74
N ASN A 48 8.66 -5.73 7.47
CA ASN A 48 7.74 -4.72 6.92
C ASN A 48 6.27 -5.17 7.01
N ILE A 49 5.99 -6.45 6.79
CA ILE A 49 4.63 -6.98 6.90
C ILE A 49 4.14 -6.91 8.36
N LEU A 50 4.95 -7.32 9.33
CA LEU A 50 4.58 -7.24 10.74
C LEU A 50 4.37 -5.78 11.18
N THR A 51 5.21 -4.85 10.72
CA THR A 51 5.03 -3.42 10.97
C THR A 51 3.71 -2.90 10.39
N LEU A 52 3.32 -3.32 9.19
CA LEU A 52 2.01 -2.96 8.62
C LEU A 52 0.84 -3.47 9.47
N PHE A 53 0.93 -4.70 9.99
CA PHE A 53 -0.10 -5.23 10.89
C PHE A 53 -0.13 -4.50 12.24
N LYS A 54 1.03 -4.12 12.78
CA LYS A 54 1.14 -3.26 13.98
C LYS A 54 0.40 -1.94 13.75
N LEU A 55 0.70 -1.23 12.67
CA LEU A 55 0.09 0.06 12.32
C LEU A 55 -1.43 -0.04 12.12
N LYS A 56 -1.93 -1.19 11.65
CA LYS A 56 -3.37 -1.44 11.52
C LYS A 56 -4.07 -1.58 12.87
N ASN A 57 -3.41 -2.18 13.87
CA ASN A 57 -4.00 -2.41 15.19
C ASN A 57 -3.86 -1.20 16.11
N HIS A 58 -2.75 -0.47 16.00
CA HIS A 58 -2.47 0.75 16.73
C HIS A 58 -2.06 1.82 15.73
N PHE A 59 -3.02 2.63 15.29
CA PHE A 59 -2.74 3.70 14.33
C PHE A 59 -1.96 4.83 15.02
N ASP A 60 -0.64 4.83 14.81
CA ASP A 60 0.25 5.93 15.13
C ASP A 60 0.66 6.63 13.82
N LYS A 61 0.32 7.91 13.71
CA LYS A 61 0.56 8.71 12.50
C LYS A 61 2.06 8.90 12.24
N GLU A 62 2.87 9.13 13.28
CA GLU A 62 4.32 9.33 13.12
C GLU A 62 5.01 8.02 12.71
N GLU A 63 4.60 6.90 13.28
CA GLU A 63 5.13 5.58 12.91
C GLU A 63 4.70 5.18 11.49
N TYR A 64 3.48 5.56 11.07
CA TYR A 64 2.99 5.36 9.70
C TYR A 64 3.74 6.21 8.68
N ASP A 65 3.95 7.50 8.96
CA ASP A 65 4.69 8.40 8.07
C ASP A 65 6.16 7.96 7.93
N ASN A 66 6.79 7.56 9.05
CA ASN A 66 8.14 6.96 9.02
C ASN A 66 8.19 5.63 8.27
N PHE A 67 7.16 4.80 8.41
CA PHE A 67 7.04 3.57 7.64
C PHE A 67 6.95 3.88 6.15
N LEU A 68 6.11 4.83 5.70
CA LEU A 68 6.00 5.20 4.29
C LEU A 68 7.30 5.76 3.71
N LEU A 69 8.04 6.56 4.47
CA LEU A 69 9.34 7.10 4.05
C LEU A 69 10.40 6.00 3.86
N ASN A 70 10.39 4.97 4.73
CA ASN A 70 11.34 3.85 4.69
C ASN A 70 10.87 2.67 3.84
N PHE A 71 9.56 2.58 3.58
CA PHE A 71 8.94 1.70 2.62
C PHE A 71 9.18 2.28 1.23
N ILE A 72 10.44 2.48 0.86
CA ILE A 72 10.80 2.65 -0.54
C ILE A 72 10.53 1.27 -1.17
N PRO A 73 9.48 1.11 -2.00
CA PRO A 73 9.34 -0.12 -2.74
C PRO A 73 10.58 -0.22 -3.64
N LYS A 74 11.55 -1.07 -3.29
CA LYS A 74 12.58 -1.53 -4.22
C LYS A 74 11.90 -2.39 -5.26
N ARG A 75 11.14 -1.77 -6.15
CA ARG A 75 10.68 -2.37 -7.39
C ARG A 75 10.73 -1.31 -8.47
N ARG A 76 11.56 -1.58 -9.47
CA ARG A 76 11.16 -1.37 -10.86
C ARG A 76 9.82 -2.09 -11.05
N ILE A 77 8.70 -1.48 -10.69
CA ILE A 77 7.39 -1.90 -11.18
C ILE A 77 7.29 -1.33 -12.60
N LYS A 78 8.03 -1.91 -13.54
CA LYS A 78 7.59 -1.90 -14.94
C LYS A 78 6.55 -3.03 -15.07
N LYS A 79 5.41 -2.89 -14.38
CA LYS A 79 4.24 -3.69 -14.72
C LYS A 79 3.62 -3.06 -15.95
N HIS A 80 3.10 -3.89 -16.84
CA HIS A 80 2.51 -3.53 -18.13
C HIS A 80 1.44 -2.43 -18.00
N ILE A 81 1.87 -1.17 -17.99
CA ILE A 81 0.97 -0.06 -18.24
C ILE A 81 0.65 -0.14 -19.74
N LYS A 82 -0.62 -0.37 -20.07
CA LYS A 82 -1.09 -0.39 -21.45
C LYS A 82 -0.72 0.95 -22.10
N LYS A 83 -0.56 0.96 -23.42
CA LYS A 83 -0.17 2.18 -24.13
C LYS A 83 -1.15 3.33 -23.83
N GLU A 84 -2.44 3.00 -23.78
CA GLU A 84 -3.52 3.94 -23.42
C GLU A 84 -3.28 4.63 -22.07
N ASP A 85 -3.00 3.87 -21.01
CA ASP A 85 -2.76 4.42 -19.68
C ASP A 85 -1.49 5.29 -19.62
N ARG A 86 -0.46 4.94 -20.40
CA ARG A 86 0.77 5.74 -20.52
C ARG A 86 0.49 7.07 -21.22
N ASP A 87 -0.31 7.04 -22.28
CA ASP A 87 -0.67 8.23 -23.04
C ASP A 87 -1.61 9.14 -22.21
N PHE A 88 -2.53 8.56 -21.43
CA PHE A 88 -3.37 9.29 -20.48
C PHE A 88 -2.53 10.03 -19.44
N VAL A 89 -1.59 9.35 -18.78
CA VAL A 89 -0.71 9.98 -17.78
C VAL A 89 0.16 11.07 -18.41
N LYS A 90 0.63 10.87 -19.64
CA LYS A 90 1.44 11.87 -20.36
C LYS A 90 0.60 13.12 -20.67
N ASN A 91 -0.62 12.94 -21.16
CA ASN A 91 -1.52 14.05 -21.46
C ASN A 91 -1.97 14.79 -20.20
N ALA A 92 -2.31 14.06 -19.13
CA ALA A 92 -2.64 14.65 -17.84
C ALA A 92 -1.47 15.48 -17.28
N LYS A 93 -0.23 14.99 -17.40
CA LYS A 93 0.97 15.75 -16.98
C LYS A 93 1.22 17.00 -17.82
N ILE A 94 0.89 16.98 -19.11
CA ILE A 94 0.99 18.16 -19.98
C ILE A 94 -0.04 19.20 -19.54
N ILE A 95 -1.30 18.78 -19.35
CA ILE A 95 -2.39 19.65 -18.88
C ILE A 95 -2.09 20.26 -17.50
N LEU A 96 -1.55 19.44 -16.58
CA LEU A 96 -1.14 19.88 -15.24
C LEU A 96 0.07 20.82 -15.23
N LYS A 97 0.85 20.88 -16.33
CA LYS A 97 2.00 21.79 -16.43
C LYS A 97 1.57 23.21 -16.77
N ASP A 98 0.43 23.34 -17.44
CA ASP A 98 -0.07 24.61 -17.97
C ASP A 98 -1.25 25.17 -17.16
N LYS A 99 -1.79 24.43 -16.19
CA LYS A 99 -2.93 24.84 -15.35
C LYS A 99 -2.66 24.66 -13.87
N ASN A 100 -3.09 25.63 -13.06
CA ASN A 100 -3.04 25.56 -11.60
C ASN A 100 -4.18 24.68 -11.06
N LEU A 101 -4.02 24.12 -9.85
CA LEU A 101 -5.00 23.21 -9.22
C LEU A 101 -6.39 23.84 -9.14
N GLU A 102 -6.47 25.13 -8.80
CA GLU A 102 -7.73 25.87 -8.67
C GLU A 102 -8.47 26.03 -10.01
N GLU A 103 -7.74 26.11 -11.13
CA GLU A 103 -8.32 26.21 -12.48
C GLU A 103 -8.91 24.87 -12.91
N LEU A 104 -8.23 23.77 -12.57
CA LEU A 104 -8.70 22.42 -12.85
C LEU A 104 -9.94 22.05 -12.02
N GLU A 105 -10.03 22.52 -10.78
CA GLU A 105 -11.22 22.34 -9.94
C GLU A 105 -12.44 23.05 -10.53
N LYS A 106 -12.28 24.31 -10.98
CA LYS A 106 -13.36 25.07 -11.65
C LYS A 106 -13.82 24.40 -12.94
N GLU A 107 -12.88 23.91 -13.75
CA GLU A 107 -13.20 23.23 -15.01
C GLU A 107 -13.89 21.88 -14.77
N ASN A 108 -13.48 21.12 -13.75
CA ASN A 108 -14.13 19.86 -13.39
C ASN A 108 -15.55 20.07 -12.83
N GLN A 109 -15.78 21.13 -12.05
CA GLN A 109 -17.13 21.51 -11.62
C GLN A 109 -18.03 21.86 -12.81
N LYS A 110 -17.51 22.62 -13.77
CA LYS A 110 -18.25 22.97 -15.00
C LYS A 110 -18.60 21.73 -15.83
N LEU A 111 -17.65 20.82 -16.03
CA LEU A 111 -17.88 19.57 -16.77
C LEU A 111 -18.91 18.66 -16.08
N LYS A 112 -18.93 18.62 -14.74
CA LYS A 112 -19.96 17.86 -14.00
C LYS A 112 -21.37 18.43 -14.22
N GLN A 113 -21.50 19.75 -14.23
CA GLN A 113 -22.78 20.40 -14.53
C GLN A 113 -23.22 20.14 -15.97
N GLU A 114 -22.29 20.18 -16.93
CA GLU A 114 -22.58 19.85 -18.33
C GLU A 114 -23.01 18.39 -18.50
N ILE A 115 -22.38 17.44 -17.81
CA ILE A 115 -22.79 16.03 -17.80
C ILE A 115 -24.18 15.87 -17.20
N GLU A 116 -24.46 16.50 -16.06
CA GLU A 116 -25.78 16.45 -15.42
C GLU A 116 -26.89 16.99 -16.33
N VAL A 117 -26.63 18.07 -17.07
CA VAL A 117 -27.58 18.60 -18.06
C VAL A 117 -27.79 17.61 -19.21
N LEU A 118 -26.72 17.01 -19.72
CA LEU A 118 -26.81 16.03 -20.82
C LEU A 118 -27.52 14.74 -20.40
N GLU A 119 -27.30 14.26 -19.18
CA GLU A 119 -28.01 13.11 -18.60
C GLU A 119 -29.49 13.39 -18.45
N ASN A 120 -29.86 14.59 -18.02
CA ASN A 120 -31.26 15.03 -17.92
C ASN A 120 -31.94 15.21 -19.29
N LEU A 121 -31.18 15.48 -20.36
CA LEU A 121 -31.69 15.58 -21.74
C LEU A 121 -31.81 14.22 -22.45
N LEU A 122 -31.23 13.15 -21.88
CA LEU A 122 -31.29 11.78 -22.40
C LEU A 122 -32.46 10.96 -21.81
N ILE A 123 -33.23 11.55 -20.87
CA ILE A 123 -34.49 11.03 -20.32
C ILE A 123 -35.67 11.59 -21.12
#